data_AF-A0A853ZYY7-F1
#
_entry.id   AF-A0A853ZYY7-F1
#
_cell.length_a   1.000
_cell.length_b   1.000
_cell.length_c   1.000
_cell.angle_alpha   90.00
_cell.angle_beta   90.00
_cell.angle_gamma   90.00
#
_symmetry.space_group_name_H-M   'P 1'
#
loop_
_entity.id
_entity.type
_entity.pdbx_description
1 polymer ?
#
loop_
_entity_poly.entity_id
_entity_poly.type
_entity_poly.pdbx_seq_one_letter_code
_entity_poly.pdbx_strand_id
1 'polypeptide(L)'
;MTDLDVRDLEPMFQDPTVGLSKQQRVWWEGFCSGSPVQQAPYEQLSSYRAVVDLFRASTGNGGSPAREAFLAWQRAGQKFMRTCAEQNPNQYRASQGTVDGAVLKVLDADGEVTPRAVLVAAGVPVAEVARIAGKTGAIRKFKKALQKHVQHPSAQRMIQTEGKREYMRTAADTLSGSLEGLAMNMKTHTLLAELKANAVEQARQIAELQAWKAAVEIRHAVDDSGVDPRSEALRLHADGLGYKAIAGRIGRSQSTVRNWVKAA
;
A
#
# COMPACT_ATOMS: atom_id res chain seq x y z
N MET A 1 39.45 -36.05 29.36
CA MET A 1 38.65 -35.08 28.57
C MET A 1 39.64 -34.14 27.93
N THR A 2 39.97 -34.36 26.66
CA THR A 2 40.78 -33.43 25.87
C THR A 2 39.87 -32.30 25.38
N ASP A 3 40.15 -31.08 25.82
CA ASP A 3 39.55 -29.87 25.26
C ASP A 3 39.81 -29.84 23.76
N LEU A 4 38.74 -29.91 22.96
CA LEU A 4 38.80 -29.62 21.53
C LEU A 4 38.96 -28.11 21.40
N ASP A 5 40.19 -27.67 21.11
CA ASP A 5 40.48 -26.27 20.81
C ASP A 5 39.77 -25.89 19.50
N VAL A 6 38.67 -25.15 19.62
CA VAL A 6 37.79 -24.73 18.51
C VAL A 6 38.52 -23.82 17.50
N ARG A 7 39.78 -23.46 17.79
CA ARG A 7 40.63 -22.57 16.99
C ARG A 7 41.36 -23.29 15.84
N ASP A 8 41.46 -24.61 15.87
CA ASP A 8 42.10 -25.43 14.82
C ASP A 8 41.10 -26.07 13.84
N LEU A 9 39.84 -25.63 13.85
CA LEU A 9 38.88 -26.03 12.83
C LEU A 9 39.14 -25.25 11.54
N GLU A 10 39.55 -25.95 10.48
CA GLU A 10 39.56 -25.39 9.13
C GLU A 10 38.17 -24.78 8.82
N PRO A 11 38.09 -23.59 8.18
CA PRO A 11 36.81 -22.97 7.89
C PRO A 11 35.98 -23.93 7.03
N MET A 12 34.92 -24.48 7.63
CA MET A 12 34.03 -25.47 6.99
C MET A 12 33.36 -24.95 5.71
N PHE A 13 33.42 -23.65 5.44
CA PHE A 13 32.92 -23.01 4.24
C PHE A 13 33.98 -22.04 3.70
N GLN A 14 34.41 -22.24 2.45
CA GLN A 14 35.24 -21.27 1.75
C GLN A 14 34.47 -19.96 1.59
N ASP A 15 35.12 -18.84 1.93
CA ASP A 15 34.55 -17.52 1.71
C ASP A 15 34.31 -17.33 0.20
N PRO A 16 33.05 -17.14 -0.24
CA PRO A 16 32.70 -17.03 -1.66
C PRO A 16 33.26 -15.76 -2.29
N THR A 17 33.80 -14.81 -1.52
CA THR A 17 34.39 -13.56 -2.03
C THR A 17 35.88 -13.67 -2.34
N VAL A 18 36.49 -14.83 -2.12
CA VAL A 18 37.90 -15.10 -2.43
C VAL A 18 38.11 -14.97 -3.94
N GLY A 19 38.96 -14.02 -4.35
CA GLY A 19 39.23 -13.71 -5.76
C GLY A 19 38.44 -12.54 -6.34
N LEU A 20 37.47 -11.95 -5.61
CA LEU A 20 36.78 -10.74 -6.06
C LEU A 20 37.70 -9.50 -5.96
N SER A 21 37.67 -8.67 -7.00
CA SER A 21 38.35 -7.37 -7.03
C SER A 21 37.73 -6.38 -6.03
N LYS A 22 38.44 -5.29 -5.71
CA LYS A 22 37.95 -4.27 -4.75
C LYS A 22 36.56 -3.74 -5.10
N GLN A 23 36.30 -3.46 -6.38
CA GLN A 23 35.00 -2.96 -6.83
C GLN A 23 33.89 -4.02 -6.72
N GLN A 24 34.22 -5.29 -6.96
CA GLN A 24 33.28 -6.41 -6.84
C GLN A 24 32.89 -6.70 -5.38
N ARG A 25 33.82 -6.50 -4.44
CA ARG A 25 33.52 -6.58 -2.99
C ARG A 25 32.56 -5.50 -2.53
N VAL A 26 32.69 -4.27 -3.03
CA VAL A 26 31.74 -3.19 -2.72
C VAL A 26 30.32 -3.54 -3.19
N TRP A 27 30.18 -4.15 -4.37
CA TRP A 27 28.88 -4.64 -4.84
C TRP A 27 28.35 -5.79 -3.98
N TRP A 28 29.22 -6.74 -3.62
CA TRP A 28 28.88 -7.86 -2.74
C TRP A 28 28.37 -7.40 -1.37
N GLU A 29 29.09 -6.47 -0.72
CA GLU A 29 28.70 -5.85 0.54
C GLU A 29 27.37 -5.09 0.42
N GLY A 30 27.18 -4.40 -0.72
CA GLY A 30 25.91 -3.78 -1.08
C GLY A 30 24.75 -4.79 -1.07
N PHE A 31 24.94 -5.97 -1.65
CA PHE A 31 23.91 -7.01 -1.65
C PHE A 31 23.70 -7.64 -0.27
N CYS A 32 24.76 -7.88 0.50
CA CYS A 32 24.66 -8.32 1.90
C CYS A 32 23.85 -7.33 2.76
N SER A 33 23.99 -6.02 2.51
CA SER A 33 23.26 -4.96 3.21
C SER A 33 21.82 -4.72 2.69
N GLY A 34 21.36 -5.52 1.73
CA GLY A 34 19.99 -5.47 1.20
C GLY A 34 19.79 -4.51 0.03
N SER A 35 20.87 -4.01 -0.60
CA SER A 35 20.74 -3.19 -1.82
C SER A 35 20.15 -4.02 -2.97
N PRO A 36 19.17 -3.48 -3.71
CA PRO A 36 18.57 -4.22 -4.83
C PRO A 36 19.56 -4.39 -5.99
N VAL A 37 19.47 -5.53 -6.68
CA VAL A 37 20.23 -5.76 -7.91
C VAL A 37 19.79 -4.76 -8.98
N GLN A 38 20.70 -3.87 -9.36
CA GLN A 38 20.46 -2.92 -10.44
C GLN A 38 20.44 -3.64 -11.81
N GLN A 39 19.33 -3.53 -12.55
CA GLN A 39 19.10 -4.25 -13.80
C GLN A 39 19.97 -3.75 -14.96
N ALA A 40 20.17 -2.43 -15.08
CA ALA A 40 20.98 -1.84 -16.14
C ALA A 40 22.45 -2.33 -16.14
N PRO A 41 23.19 -2.29 -15.01
CA PRO A 41 24.54 -2.83 -14.96
C PRO A 41 24.60 -4.35 -15.06
N TYR A 42 23.55 -5.09 -14.64
CA TYR A 42 23.46 -6.54 -14.84
C TYR A 42 23.45 -6.95 -16.32
N GLU A 43 22.82 -6.15 -17.17
CA GLU A 43 22.75 -6.41 -18.61
C GLU A 43 24.04 -5.99 -19.34
N GLN A 44 24.70 -4.92 -18.86
CA GLN A 44 25.82 -4.28 -19.56
C GLN A 44 27.20 -4.72 -19.09
N LEU A 45 27.37 -5.10 -17.82
CA LEU A 45 28.68 -5.38 -17.21
C LEU A 45 28.79 -6.86 -16.82
N SER A 46 29.64 -7.60 -17.52
CA SER A 46 29.90 -9.03 -17.24
C SER A 46 30.47 -9.26 -15.83
N SER A 47 31.31 -8.34 -15.34
CA SER A 47 31.91 -8.41 -14.01
C SER A 47 30.90 -8.19 -12.88
N TYR A 48 29.88 -7.35 -13.10
CA TYR A 48 28.78 -7.13 -12.16
C TYR A 48 27.82 -8.32 -12.15
N ARG A 49 27.49 -8.86 -13.33
CA ARG A 49 26.69 -10.09 -13.47
C ARG A 49 27.31 -11.25 -12.71
N ALA A 50 28.62 -11.49 -12.87
CA ALA A 50 29.33 -12.55 -12.17
C ALA A 50 29.23 -12.46 -10.64
N VAL A 51 29.30 -11.24 -10.07
CA VAL A 51 29.16 -11.03 -8.62
C VAL A 51 27.73 -11.27 -8.15
N VAL A 52 26.74 -10.81 -8.91
CA VAL A 52 25.32 -11.04 -8.62
C VAL A 52 25.00 -12.53 -8.65
N ASP A 53 25.49 -13.26 -9.65
CA ASP A 53 25.26 -14.70 -9.82
C ASP A 53 25.92 -15.50 -8.69
N LEU A 54 27.15 -15.13 -8.33
CA LEU A 54 27.88 -15.71 -7.19
C LEU A 54 27.15 -15.44 -5.86
N PHE A 55 26.66 -14.21 -5.66
CA PHE A 55 25.92 -13.83 -4.46
C PHE A 55 24.58 -14.56 -4.33
N ARG A 56 23.86 -14.73 -5.45
CA ARG A 56 22.62 -15.50 -5.49
C ARG A 56 22.86 -16.99 -5.25
N ALA A 57 23.95 -17.54 -5.80
CA ALA A 57 24.35 -18.92 -5.58
C ALA A 57 24.73 -19.19 -4.11
N SER A 58 25.41 -18.26 -3.44
CA SER A 58 25.83 -18.41 -2.04
C SER A 58 24.71 -18.19 -1.03
N THR A 59 23.67 -17.41 -1.36
CA THR A 59 22.55 -17.09 -0.45
C THR A 59 21.31 -17.96 -0.66
N GLY A 60 21.36 -18.94 -1.57
CA GLY A 60 20.20 -19.77 -1.92
C GLY A 60 19.10 -19.01 -2.69
N ASN A 61 19.30 -17.72 -2.98
CA ASN A 61 18.41 -16.88 -3.78
C ASN A 61 18.73 -16.93 -5.29
N GLY A 62 19.40 -18.00 -5.73
CA GLY A 62 19.63 -18.36 -7.12
C GLY A 62 18.32 -18.39 -7.88
N GLY A 63 18.06 -17.37 -8.71
CA GLY A 63 17.09 -17.51 -9.78
C GLY A 63 17.47 -18.73 -10.59
N SER A 64 16.66 -19.78 -10.55
CA SER A 64 16.96 -21.03 -11.26
C SER A 64 17.36 -20.70 -12.71
N PRO A 65 18.45 -21.28 -13.25
CA PRO A 65 18.83 -21.09 -14.66
C PRO A 65 17.67 -21.42 -15.61
N ALA A 66 16.83 -22.39 -15.24
CA ALA A 66 15.61 -22.73 -15.96
C ALA A 66 14.56 -21.60 -15.89
N ARG A 67 14.44 -20.90 -14.76
CA ARG A 67 13.58 -19.72 -14.60
C ARG A 67 14.07 -18.55 -15.44
N GLU A 68 15.37 -18.27 -15.44
CA GLU A 68 15.92 -17.20 -16.27
C GLU A 68 15.79 -17.51 -17.76
N ALA A 69 16.07 -18.75 -18.17
CA ALA A 69 15.83 -19.23 -19.54
C ALA A 69 14.36 -19.12 -19.93
N PHE A 70 13.43 -19.48 -19.03
CA PHE A 70 11.99 -19.33 -19.25
C PHE A 70 11.57 -17.86 -19.41
N LEU A 71 12.06 -16.96 -18.54
CA LEU A 71 11.77 -15.53 -18.64
C LEU A 71 12.38 -14.91 -19.91
N ALA A 72 13.59 -15.32 -20.29
CA ALA A 72 14.23 -14.89 -21.53
C ALA A 72 13.45 -15.36 -22.77
N TRP A 73 13.00 -16.63 -22.78
CA TRP A 73 12.12 -17.17 -23.81
C TRP A 73 10.79 -16.40 -23.89
N GLN A 74 10.19 -16.07 -22.74
CA GLN A 74 8.95 -15.29 -22.68
C GLN A 74 9.14 -13.86 -23.22
N ARG A 75 10.24 -13.18 -22.87
CA ARG A 75 10.60 -11.86 -23.42
C ARG A 75 10.85 -11.93 -24.92
N ALA A 76 11.56 -12.96 -25.40
CA ALA A 76 11.80 -13.18 -26.82
C ALA A 76 10.49 -13.41 -27.59
N GLY A 77 9.56 -14.19 -27.02
CA GLY A 77 8.21 -14.37 -27.58
C GLY A 77 7.41 -13.08 -27.65
N GLN A 78 7.47 -12.23 -26.62
CA GLN A 78 6.84 -10.91 -26.66
C GLN A 78 7.47 -9.99 -27.72
N LYS A 79 8.80 -9.99 -27.84
CA LYS A 79 9.52 -9.23 -28.86
C LYS A 79 9.14 -9.70 -30.26
N PHE A 80 9.06 -11.00 -30.48
CA PHE A 80 8.61 -11.60 -31.74
C PHE A 80 7.18 -11.17 -32.09
N MET A 81 6.24 -11.26 -31.15
CA MET A 81 4.86 -10.82 -31.38
C MET A 81 4.76 -9.32 -31.68
N ARG A 82 5.63 -8.50 -31.08
CA ARG A 82 5.72 -7.07 -31.39
C ARG A 82 6.24 -6.83 -32.80
N THR A 83 7.32 -7.50 -33.21
CA THR A 83 7.85 -7.39 -34.58
C THR A 83 6.86 -7.92 -35.62
N CYS A 84 6.13 -9.01 -35.32
CA CYS A 84 5.09 -9.51 -36.20
C CYS A 84 3.89 -8.56 -36.30
N ALA A 85 3.55 -7.84 -35.23
CA ALA A 85 2.52 -6.81 -35.26
C ALA A 85 2.95 -5.57 -36.05
N GLU A 86 4.22 -5.19 -35.97
CA GLU A 86 4.81 -4.11 -36.77
C GLU A 86 4.82 -4.47 -38.27
N GLN A 87 5.04 -5.75 -38.61
CA GLN A 87 5.02 -6.25 -39.99
C GLN A 87 3.61 -6.57 -40.52
N ASN A 88 2.68 -6.97 -39.64
CA ASN A 88 1.31 -7.32 -39.99
C ASN A 88 0.32 -6.54 -39.11
N PRO A 89 0.13 -5.23 -39.39
CA PRO A 89 -0.91 -4.45 -38.74
C PRO A 89 -2.26 -5.20 -38.89
N ASN A 90 -3.01 -5.33 -37.79
CA ASN A 90 -4.24 -6.11 -37.60
C ASN A 90 -4.12 -7.58 -37.13
N GLN A 91 -2.94 -8.22 -37.18
CA GLN A 91 -2.79 -9.61 -36.73
C GLN A 91 -2.51 -9.77 -35.23
N TYR A 92 -2.06 -8.70 -34.54
CA TYR A 92 -1.76 -8.79 -33.11
C TYR A 92 -3.00 -9.22 -32.31
N ARG A 93 -2.82 -10.15 -31.38
CA ARG A 93 -3.86 -10.58 -30.44
C ARG A 93 -3.30 -10.49 -29.05
N ALA A 94 -3.99 -9.78 -28.16
CA ALA A 94 -3.62 -9.74 -26.75
C ALA A 94 -3.64 -11.17 -26.18
N SER A 95 -2.47 -11.62 -25.72
CA SER A 95 -2.30 -12.89 -25.05
C SER A 95 -2.96 -12.85 -23.66
N GLN A 96 -3.18 -14.01 -23.03
CA GLN A 96 -3.64 -14.03 -21.64
C GLN A 96 -2.63 -13.32 -20.71
N GLY A 97 -1.32 -13.53 -20.93
CA GLY A 97 -0.27 -12.89 -20.13
C GLY A 97 -0.27 -11.36 -20.21
N THR A 98 -0.64 -10.80 -21.38
CA THR A 98 -0.83 -9.36 -21.55
C THR A 98 -2.01 -8.85 -20.72
N VAL A 99 -3.12 -9.58 -20.70
CA VAL A 99 -4.30 -9.21 -19.88
C VAL A 99 -3.98 -9.35 -18.40
N ASP A 100 -3.28 -10.41 -18.00
CA ASP A 100 -2.81 -10.60 -16.62
C ASP A 100 -1.92 -9.44 -16.16
N GLY A 101 -0.99 -9.00 -17.02
CA GLY A 101 -0.11 -7.87 -16.74
C GLY A 101 -0.88 -6.55 -16.63
N ALA A 102 -1.85 -6.32 -17.52
CA ALA A 102 -2.67 -5.11 -17.47
C ALA A 102 -3.52 -5.03 -16.20
N VAL A 103 -4.16 -6.14 -15.79
CA VAL A 103 -4.93 -6.20 -14.53
C VAL A 103 -4.02 -5.98 -13.32
N LEU A 104 -2.84 -6.61 -13.30
CA LEU A 104 -1.87 -6.39 -12.23
C LEU A 104 -1.49 -4.91 -12.11
N LYS A 105 -1.25 -4.23 -13.24
CA LYS A 105 -0.92 -2.79 -13.22
C LYS A 105 -2.05 -1.91 -12.72
N VAL A 106 -3.31 -2.26 -12.99
CA VAL A 106 -4.45 -1.55 -12.39
C VAL A 106 -4.49 -1.74 -10.88
N LEU A 107 -4.22 -2.96 -10.41
CA LEU A 107 -4.20 -3.30 -8.99
C LEU A 107 -3.01 -2.67 -8.25
N ASP A 108 -1.81 -2.66 -8.84
CA ASP A 108 -0.60 -2.04 -8.30
C ASP A 108 -0.76 -0.52 -8.11
N ALA A 109 -1.49 0.11 -9.02
CA ALA A 109 -1.72 1.56 -9.02
C ALA A 109 -3.00 1.98 -8.28
N ASP A 110 -3.67 1.05 -7.58
CA ASP A 110 -4.95 1.29 -6.90
C ASP A 110 -6.00 2.02 -7.77
N GLY A 111 -5.98 1.75 -9.08
CA GLY A 111 -6.89 2.36 -10.05
C GLY A 111 -6.48 3.73 -10.61
N GLU A 112 -5.32 4.28 -10.23
CA GLU A 112 -4.82 5.56 -10.76
C GLU A 112 -4.17 5.45 -12.16
N VAL A 113 -4.79 4.69 -13.06
CA VAL A 113 -4.26 4.42 -14.40
C VAL A 113 -5.35 4.32 -15.43
N THR A 114 -5.06 4.77 -16.65
CA THR A 114 -5.98 4.62 -17.78
C THR A 114 -5.82 3.25 -18.44
N PRO A 115 -6.90 2.65 -18.99
CA PRO A 115 -6.83 1.38 -19.71
C PRO A 115 -5.78 1.37 -20.83
N ARG A 116 -5.62 2.50 -21.53
CA ARG A 116 -4.62 2.65 -22.60
C ARG A 116 -3.21 2.53 -22.05
N ALA A 117 -2.90 3.22 -20.94
CA ALA A 117 -1.57 3.20 -20.34
C ALA A 117 -1.19 1.81 -19.83
N VAL A 118 -2.11 1.10 -19.16
CA VAL A 118 -1.83 -0.26 -18.66
C VAL A 118 -1.66 -1.28 -19.77
N LEU A 119 -2.39 -1.15 -20.89
CA LEU A 119 -2.21 -2.04 -22.04
C LEU A 119 -0.85 -1.85 -22.71
N VAL A 120 -0.41 -0.60 -22.87
CA VAL A 120 0.95 -0.31 -23.37
C VAL A 120 2.00 -0.89 -22.43
N ALA A 121 1.86 -0.64 -21.12
CA ALA A 121 2.78 -1.15 -20.10
C ALA A 121 2.79 -2.69 -20.04
N ALA A 122 1.68 -3.35 -20.37
CA ALA A 122 1.58 -4.81 -20.47
C ALA A 122 2.14 -5.39 -21.78
N GLY A 123 2.70 -4.55 -22.66
CA GLY A 123 3.36 -4.96 -23.90
C GLY A 123 2.46 -4.97 -25.14
N VAL A 124 1.32 -4.28 -25.12
CA VAL A 124 0.53 -4.04 -26.35
C VAL A 124 1.21 -2.95 -27.19
N PRO A 125 1.49 -3.18 -28.48
CA PRO A 125 2.03 -2.14 -29.37
C PRO A 125 1.10 -0.94 -29.43
N VAL A 126 1.65 0.28 -29.34
CA VAL A 126 0.87 1.54 -29.25
C VAL A 126 -0.15 1.70 -30.38
N ALA A 127 0.22 1.32 -31.61
CA ALA A 127 -0.65 1.36 -32.79
C ALA A 127 -1.87 0.40 -32.67
N GLU A 128 -1.73 -0.67 -31.91
CA GLU A 128 -2.74 -1.73 -31.77
C GLU A 128 -3.63 -1.56 -30.53
N VAL A 129 -3.28 -0.67 -29.60
CA VAL A 129 -3.98 -0.52 -28.32
C VAL A 129 -5.45 -0.19 -28.52
N ALA A 130 -5.78 0.77 -29.39
CA ALA A 130 -7.17 1.19 -29.61
C ALA A 130 -8.05 0.01 -30.10
N ARG A 131 -7.53 -0.75 -31.08
CA ARG A 131 -8.22 -1.92 -31.63
C ARG A 131 -8.36 -3.05 -30.60
N ILE A 132 -7.31 -3.34 -29.84
CA ILE A 132 -7.32 -4.38 -28.81
C ILE A 132 -8.23 -4.00 -27.64
N ALA A 133 -8.18 -2.76 -27.21
CA ALA A 133 -8.98 -2.22 -26.11
C ALA A 133 -10.48 -2.32 -26.41
N GLY A 134 -10.90 -1.92 -27.61
CA GLY A 134 -12.30 -1.93 -28.05
C GLY A 134 -12.81 -3.30 -28.53
N LYS A 135 -11.95 -4.33 -28.61
CA LYS A 135 -12.37 -5.65 -29.07
C LYS A 135 -13.26 -6.34 -28.04
N THR A 136 -14.44 -6.78 -28.49
CA THR A 136 -15.40 -7.56 -27.70
C THR A 136 -14.93 -9.00 -27.46
N GLY A 137 -15.52 -9.68 -26.47
CA GLY A 137 -15.16 -11.05 -26.08
C GLY A 137 -13.91 -11.15 -25.20
N ALA A 138 -13.45 -10.04 -24.59
CA ALA A 138 -12.30 -10.04 -23.70
C ALA A 138 -12.63 -10.51 -22.26
N ILE A 139 -13.92 -10.57 -21.90
CA ILE A 139 -14.41 -10.88 -20.53
C ILE A 139 -13.78 -12.16 -19.98
N ARG A 140 -13.73 -13.24 -20.76
CA ARG A 140 -13.22 -14.53 -20.26
C ARG A 140 -11.76 -14.43 -19.84
N LYS A 141 -10.94 -13.69 -20.61
CA LYS A 141 -9.53 -13.47 -20.29
C LYS A 141 -9.38 -12.56 -19.08
N PHE A 142 -10.20 -11.51 -19.01
CA PHE A 142 -10.22 -10.57 -17.90
C PHE A 142 -10.60 -11.25 -16.58
N LYS A 143 -11.67 -12.05 -16.54
CA LYS A 143 -12.07 -12.82 -15.35
C LYS A 143 -10.98 -13.81 -14.92
N LYS A 144 -10.30 -14.46 -15.86
CA LYS A 144 -9.14 -15.32 -15.54
C LYS A 144 -8.00 -14.52 -14.90
N ALA A 145 -7.71 -13.33 -15.42
CA ALA A 145 -6.70 -12.44 -14.86
C ALA A 145 -7.07 -11.96 -13.45
N LEU A 146 -8.32 -11.56 -13.22
CA LEU A 146 -8.82 -11.21 -11.87
C LEU A 146 -8.67 -12.38 -10.90
N GLN A 147 -9.07 -13.58 -11.33
CA GLN A 147 -8.97 -14.80 -10.50
C GLN A 147 -7.51 -15.13 -10.16
N LYS A 148 -6.57 -14.91 -11.08
CA LYS A 148 -5.13 -15.08 -10.87
C LYS A 148 -4.60 -14.12 -9.81
N HIS A 149 -5.11 -12.89 -9.79
CA HIS A 149 -4.66 -11.82 -8.88
C HIS A 149 -5.54 -11.64 -7.65
N VAL A 150 -6.38 -12.62 -7.31
CA VAL A 150 -7.25 -12.57 -6.10
C VAL A 150 -6.44 -12.35 -4.81
N GLN A 151 -5.20 -12.84 -4.75
CA GLN A 151 -4.34 -12.70 -3.58
C GLN A 151 -3.58 -11.37 -3.53
N HIS A 152 -3.76 -10.49 -4.51
CA HIS A 152 -3.14 -9.17 -4.49
C HIS A 152 -3.67 -8.33 -3.31
N PRO A 153 -2.85 -7.55 -2.58
CA PRO A 153 -3.31 -6.76 -1.43
C PRO A 153 -4.52 -5.87 -1.74
N SER A 154 -4.51 -5.16 -2.87
CA SER A 154 -5.63 -4.33 -3.30
C SER A 154 -6.88 -5.12 -3.68
N ALA A 155 -6.71 -6.32 -4.26
CA ALA A 155 -7.82 -7.22 -4.55
C ALA A 155 -8.43 -7.77 -3.25
N GLN A 156 -7.60 -8.18 -2.29
CA GLN A 156 -8.03 -8.65 -0.98
C GLN A 156 -8.79 -7.57 -0.21
N ARG A 157 -8.30 -6.33 -0.20
CA ARG A 157 -9.01 -5.18 0.39
C ARG A 157 -10.41 -5.04 -0.21
N MET A 158 -10.52 -5.00 -1.54
CA MET A 158 -11.80 -4.89 -2.23
C MET A 158 -12.73 -6.07 -1.94
N ILE A 159 -12.20 -7.31 -1.94
CA ILE A 159 -12.98 -8.52 -1.65
C ILE A 159 -13.50 -8.51 -0.21
N GLN A 160 -12.72 -8.03 0.76
CA GLN A 160 -13.13 -7.96 2.15
C GLN A 160 -14.19 -6.88 2.39
N THR A 161 -14.11 -5.75 1.67
CA THR A 161 -15.06 -4.63 1.85
C THR A 161 -16.37 -4.83 1.09
N GLU A 162 -16.33 -5.37 -0.13
CA GLU A 162 -17.48 -5.44 -1.04
C GLU A 162 -17.89 -6.85 -1.44
N GLY A 163 -17.02 -7.82 -1.18
CA GLY A 163 -17.23 -9.21 -1.57
C GLY A 163 -16.62 -9.58 -2.92
N LYS A 164 -16.34 -10.87 -3.06
CA LYS A 164 -15.73 -11.45 -4.27
C LYS A 164 -16.56 -11.22 -5.53
N ARG A 165 -17.87 -11.08 -5.41
CA ARG A 165 -18.78 -10.86 -6.55
C ARG A 165 -18.50 -9.52 -7.23
N GLU A 166 -18.37 -8.43 -6.47
CA GLU A 166 -18.12 -7.11 -7.02
C GLU A 166 -16.70 -6.99 -7.58
N TYR A 167 -15.69 -7.59 -6.93
CA TYR A 167 -14.34 -7.69 -7.50
C TYR A 167 -14.31 -8.38 -8.87
N MET A 168 -15.12 -9.42 -9.05
CA MET A 168 -15.20 -10.18 -10.30
C MET A 168 -16.16 -9.58 -11.35
N ARG A 169 -16.77 -8.43 -11.04
CA ARG A 169 -17.74 -7.78 -11.91
C ARG A 169 -17.03 -7.11 -13.09
N THR A 170 -17.63 -7.25 -14.27
CA THR A 170 -17.13 -6.62 -15.51
C THR A 170 -18.12 -5.55 -15.96
N ALA A 171 -17.63 -4.36 -16.30
CA ALA A 171 -18.48 -3.23 -16.71
C ALA A 171 -18.91 -3.31 -18.19
N ALA A 172 -18.07 -3.86 -19.07
CA ALA A 172 -18.35 -3.99 -20.51
C ALA A 172 -17.70 -5.24 -21.09
N ASP A 173 -18.14 -5.67 -22.29
CA ASP A 173 -17.55 -6.80 -23.02
C ASP A 173 -16.21 -6.48 -23.70
N THR A 174 -15.73 -5.25 -23.55
CA THR A 174 -14.44 -4.79 -24.04
C THR A 174 -13.36 -4.83 -22.96
N LEU A 175 -12.10 -4.94 -23.39
CA LEU A 175 -10.97 -4.93 -22.47
C LEU A 175 -10.78 -3.55 -21.82
N SER A 176 -10.98 -2.46 -22.58
CA SER A 176 -10.95 -1.11 -22.00
C SER A 176 -12.00 -0.92 -20.93
N GLY A 177 -13.26 -1.23 -21.22
CA GLY A 177 -14.35 -0.99 -20.27
C GLY A 177 -14.23 -1.88 -19.03
N SER A 178 -13.75 -3.11 -19.17
CA SER A 178 -13.46 -3.96 -18.01
C SER A 178 -12.31 -3.42 -17.15
N LEU A 179 -11.21 -2.95 -17.76
CA LEU A 179 -10.08 -2.34 -17.04
C LEU A 179 -10.46 -1.01 -16.39
N GLU A 180 -11.26 -0.19 -17.06
CA GLU A 180 -11.78 1.08 -16.55
C GLU A 180 -12.72 0.87 -15.37
N GLY A 181 -13.64 -0.10 -15.48
CA GLY A 181 -14.51 -0.47 -14.38
C GLY A 181 -13.73 -0.93 -13.14
N LEU A 182 -12.69 -1.75 -13.32
CA LEU A 182 -11.82 -2.15 -12.21
C LEU A 182 -11.09 -0.94 -11.61
N ALA A 183 -10.49 -0.08 -12.44
CA ALA A 183 -9.77 1.11 -11.99
C ALA A 183 -10.69 2.07 -11.22
N MET A 184 -11.88 2.32 -11.74
CA MET A 184 -12.88 3.19 -11.10
C MET A 184 -13.37 2.60 -9.78
N ASN A 185 -13.64 1.30 -9.72
CA ASN A 185 -14.04 0.63 -8.48
C ASN A 185 -12.93 0.77 -7.42
N MET A 186 -11.68 0.46 -7.78
CA MET A 186 -10.53 0.61 -6.88
C MET A 186 -10.41 2.02 -6.33
N LYS A 187 -10.45 3.03 -7.20
CA LYS A 187 -10.39 4.45 -6.81
C LYS A 187 -11.56 4.88 -5.95
N THR A 188 -12.76 4.35 -6.22
CA THR A 188 -13.95 4.66 -5.42
C THR A 188 -13.80 4.10 -4.01
N HIS A 189 -13.24 2.91 -3.83
CA HIS A 189 -13.05 2.33 -2.51
C HIS A 189 -11.96 3.03 -1.70
N THR A 190 -10.85 3.43 -2.32
CA THR A 190 -9.81 4.20 -1.63
C THR A 190 -10.37 5.53 -1.14
N LEU A 191 -11.06 6.27 -2.01
CA LEU A 191 -11.71 7.53 -1.65
C LEU A 191 -12.77 7.35 -0.56
N LEU A 192 -13.59 6.30 -0.65
CA LEU A 192 -14.64 6.03 0.34
C LEU A 192 -14.05 5.66 1.72
N ALA A 193 -12.92 4.95 1.75
CA ALA A 193 -12.21 4.65 2.99
C ALA A 193 -11.66 5.93 3.64
N GLU A 194 -11.06 6.82 2.84
CA GLU A 194 -10.57 8.13 3.31
C GLU A 194 -11.71 9.01 3.84
N LEU A 195 -12.82 9.09 3.11
CA LEU A 195 -13.99 9.86 3.55
C LEU A 195 -14.58 9.33 4.86
N LYS A 196 -14.64 8.01 5.05
CA LYS A 196 -15.09 7.40 6.32
C LYS A 196 -14.14 7.74 7.46
N ALA A 197 -12.83 7.66 7.24
CA ALA A 197 -11.85 8.03 8.26
C ALA A 197 -11.96 9.52 8.66
N ASN A 198 -12.09 10.39 7.66
CA ASN A 198 -12.29 11.82 7.88
C ASN A 198 -13.59 12.13 8.64
N ALA A 199 -14.69 11.42 8.33
CA ALA A 199 -15.96 11.61 9.02
C ALA A 199 -15.88 11.22 10.50
N VAL A 200 -15.14 10.15 10.85
CA VAL A 200 -14.92 9.75 12.24
C VAL A 200 -14.11 10.80 13.00
N GLU A 201 -13.04 11.29 12.38
CA GLU A 201 -12.19 12.32 13.00
C GLU A 201 -12.94 13.64 13.17
N GLN A 202 -13.72 14.06 12.17
CA GLN A 202 -14.59 15.24 12.28
C GLN A 202 -15.64 15.08 13.39
N ALA A 203 -16.26 13.91 13.53
CA ALA A 203 -17.22 13.66 14.60
C ALA A 203 -16.57 13.79 15.99
N ARG A 204 -15.33 13.33 16.13
CA ARG A 204 -14.54 13.51 17.36
C ARG A 204 -14.26 14.98 17.64
N GLN A 205 -13.79 15.74 16.66
CA GLN A 205 -13.51 17.17 16.83
C GLN A 205 -14.77 17.97 17.17
N ILE A 206 -15.90 17.64 16.55
CA ILE A 206 -17.20 18.25 16.88
C ILE A 206 -17.59 17.95 18.32
N ALA A 207 -17.42 16.71 18.79
CA ALA A 207 -17.72 16.36 20.18
C ALA A 207 -16.83 17.11 21.18
N GLU A 208 -15.53 17.24 20.89
CA GLU A 208 -14.59 18.01 21.71
C GLU A 208 -14.98 19.51 21.76
N LEU A 209 -15.33 20.10 20.61
CA LEU A 209 -15.77 21.50 20.53
C LEU A 209 -17.11 21.74 21.23
N GLN A 210 -18.06 20.81 21.12
CA GLN A 210 -19.33 20.89 21.83
C GLN A 210 -19.14 20.81 23.35
N ALA A 211 -18.26 19.92 23.82
CA ALA A 211 -17.91 19.84 25.24
C ALA A 211 -17.23 21.13 25.74
N TRP A 212 -16.32 21.70 24.94
CA TRP A 212 -15.69 22.98 25.27
C TRP A 212 -16.71 24.12 25.31
N LYS A 213 -17.60 24.20 24.31
CA LYS A 213 -18.66 25.22 24.22
C LYS A 213 -19.59 25.14 25.42
N ALA A 214 -20.07 23.95 25.78
CA ALA A 214 -20.91 23.76 26.96
C ALA A 214 -20.21 24.22 28.25
N ALA A 215 -18.92 23.89 28.42
CA ALA A 215 -18.15 24.33 29.58
C ALA A 215 -17.89 25.85 29.62
N VAL A 216 -17.86 26.52 28.47
CA VAL A 216 -17.73 27.99 28.35
C VAL A 216 -19.07 28.67 28.61
N GLU A 217 -20.17 28.16 28.04
CA GLU A 217 -21.52 28.69 28.27
C GLU A 217 -21.93 28.63 29.75
N ILE A 218 -21.61 27.55 30.46
CA ILE A 218 -21.86 27.47 31.92
C ILE A 218 -21.09 28.57 32.66
N ARG A 219 -19.84 28.85 32.28
CA ARG A 219 -19.04 29.92 32.91
C ARG A 219 -19.64 31.29 32.64
N HIS A 220 -19.99 31.57 31.39
CA HIS A 220 -20.62 32.85 31.04
C HIS A 220 -21.98 33.01 31.72
N ALA A 221 -22.81 31.97 31.81
CA ALA A 221 -24.10 32.07 32.49
C ALA A 221 -23.97 32.45 33.97
N VAL A 222 -22.93 31.98 34.66
CA VAL A 222 -22.63 32.40 36.04
C VAL A 222 -22.13 33.84 36.06
N ASP A 223 -21.16 34.18 35.20
CA ASP A 223 -20.56 35.52 35.18
C ASP A 223 -21.62 36.59 34.80
N ASP A 224 -22.53 36.28 33.87
CA ASP A 224 -23.66 37.14 33.44
C ASP A 224 -24.76 37.28 34.50
N SER A 225 -24.87 36.32 35.43
CA SER A 225 -25.83 36.40 36.54
C SER A 225 -25.45 37.44 37.60
N GLY A 226 -24.23 37.98 37.54
CA GLY A 226 -23.71 38.95 38.51
C GLY A 226 -23.39 38.36 39.89
N VAL A 227 -23.51 37.04 40.06
CA VAL A 227 -23.20 36.34 41.31
C VAL A 227 -21.71 36.00 41.35
N ASP A 228 -21.02 36.35 42.44
CA ASP A 228 -19.61 35.95 42.63
C ASP A 228 -19.49 34.41 42.67
N PRO A 229 -18.77 33.78 41.72
CA PRO A 229 -18.67 32.32 41.63
C PRO A 229 -18.13 31.66 42.90
N ARG A 230 -17.29 32.36 43.67
CA ARG A 230 -16.73 31.84 44.93
C ARG A 230 -17.80 31.78 46.01
N SER A 231 -18.59 32.84 46.17
CA SER A 231 -19.73 32.87 47.09
C SER A 231 -20.77 31.77 46.81
N GLU A 232 -21.12 31.55 45.53
CA GLU A 232 -22.10 30.53 45.15
C GLU A 232 -21.55 29.10 45.36
N ALA A 233 -20.24 28.89 45.17
CA ALA A 233 -19.59 27.63 45.50
C ALA A 233 -19.67 27.29 47.00
N LEU A 234 -19.51 28.28 47.87
CA LEU A 234 -19.64 28.10 49.33
C LEU A 234 -21.08 27.80 49.73
N ARG A 235 -22.05 28.53 49.14
CA ARG A 235 -23.48 28.31 49.38
C ARG A 235 -23.89 26.89 48.97
N LEU A 236 -23.54 26.46 47.76
CA LEU A 236 -23.86 25.11 47.26
C LEU A 236 -23.19 24.00 48.08
N HIS A 237 -21.99 24.26 48.63
CA HIS A 237 -21.34 23.31 49.53
C HIS A 237 -22.05 23.23 50.90
N ALA A 238 -22.50 24.37 51.44
CA ALA A 238 -23.30 24.41 52.66
C ALA A 238 -24.65 23.68 52.48
N ASP A 239 -25.23 23.75 51.27
CA ASP A 239 -26.42 22.99 50.87
C ASP A 239 -26.16 21.48 50.69
N GLY A 240 -24.92 21.02 50.89
CA GLY A 240 -24.54 19.60 50.89
C GLY A 240 -24.11 19.03 49.53
N LEU A 241 -23.91 19.86 48.49
CA LEU A 241 -23.42 19.36 47.21
C LEU A 241 -21.93 18.99 47.29
N GLY A 242 -21.58 17.85 46.68
CA GLY A 242 -20.17 17.44 46.54
C GLY A 242 -19.40 18.28 45.52
N TYR A 243 -18.08 18.41 45.70
CA TYR A 243 -17.20 19.27 44.87
C TYR A 243 -17.34 19.07 43.35
N LYS A 244 -17.58 17.83 42.90
CA LYS A 244 -17.77 17.53 41.47
C LYS A 244 -19.08 18.11 40.92
N ALA A 245 -20.15 18.06 41.70
CA ALA A 245 -21.45 18.60 41.31
C ALA A 245 -21.41 20.15 41.28
N ILE A 246 -20.73 20.76 42.26
CA ILE A 246 -20.50 22.20 42.29
C ILE A 246 -19.67 22.65 41.08
N ALA A 247 -18.55 21.96 40.79
CA ALA A 247 -17.71 22.25 39.63
C ALA A 247 -18.49 22.25 38.31
N GLY A 248 -19.37 21.25 38.11
CA GLY A 248 -20.23 21.18 36.94
C GLY A 248 -21.28 22.30 36.87
N ARG A 249 -21.80 22.74 38.02
CA ARG A 249 -22.86 23.77 38.08
C ARG A 249 -22.35 25.19 37.85
N ILE A 250 -21.12 25.49 38.27
CA ILE A 250 -20.51 26.83 38.17
C ILE A 250 -19.50 26.91 37.01
N GLY A 251 -19.18 25.79 36.35
CA GLY A 251 -18.25 25.74 35.23
C GLY A 251 -16.78 25.97 35.63
N ARG A 252 -16.41 25.70 36.89
CA ARG A 252 -15.03 25.83 37.41
C ARG A 252 -14.44 24.46 37.69
N SER A 253 -13.11 24.35 37.70
CA SER A 253 -12.46 23.07 37.97
C SER A 253 -12.73 22.59 39.41
N GLN A 254 -12.80 21.27 39.63
CA GLN A 254 -13.02 20.70 40.96
C GLN A 254 -11.93 21.12 41.96
N SER A 255 -10.69 21.28 41.50
CA SER A 255 -9.57 21.76 42.34
C SER A 255 -9.78 23.22 42.74
N THR A 256 -10.23 24.08 41.82
CA THR A 256 -10.58 25.47 42.13
C THR A 256 -11.69 25.56 43.19
N VAL A 257 -12.79 24.82 43.00
CA VAL A 257 -13.90 24.77 43.96
C VAL A 257 -13.44 24.28 45.33
N ARG A 258 -12.65 23.19 45.37
CA ARG A 258 -12.09 22.65 46.62
C ARG A 258 -11.23 23.69 47.35
N ASN A 259 -10.40 24.45 46.62
CA ASN A 259 -9.55 25.47 47.22
C ASN A 259 -10.39 26.63 47.80
N TRP A 260 -11.46 27.03 47.12
CA TRP A 260 -12.37 28.05 47.64
C TRP A 260 -13.08 27.63 48.92
N VAL A 261 -13.59 26.40 48.97
CA VAL A 261 -14.27 25.84 50.14
C VAL A 261 -13.31 25.66 51.32
N LYS A 262 -12.06 25.25 51.07
CA LYS A 262 -11.06 25.07 52.14
C LYS A 262 -10.48 26.38 52.69
N ALA A 263 -10.54 27.45 51.91
CA ALA A 263 -10.00 28.77 52.27
C ALA A 263 -11.06 29.72 52.85
N ALA A 264 -12.28 29.24 53.08
CA ALA A 264 -13.37 29.94 53.76
C ALA A 264 -13.44 29.46 55.21
#